data_AF-A0A952B2T6-F1
#
_entry.id   AF-A0A952B2T6-F1
#
_cell.length_a   1.000
_cell.length_b   1.000
_cell.length_c   1.000
_cell.angle_alpha   90.00
_cell.angle_beta   90.00
_cell.angle_gamma   90.00
#
_symmetry.space_group_name_H-M   'P 1'
#
loop_
_entity.id
_entity.type
_entity.pdbx_description
1 polymer ?
#
loop_
_entity_poly.entity_id
_entity_poly.type
_entity_poly.pdbx_seq_one_letter_code
_entity_poly.pdbx_strand_id
1 'polypeptide(L)' 'MFTEIDYENYFNAIQQIEEKMLHDVEKIISQTSDAELLEILNGIREDEIVHLHLVDELFALLASSAKLAK' A
#
# COMPACT_ATOMS: atom_id res chain seq x y z
N MET A 1 13.03 0.30 -21.86
CA MET A 1 13.46 -0.65 -20.81
C MET A 1 13.26 0.09 -19.50
N PHE A 2 12.60 -0.52 -18.50
CA PHE A 2 12.44 0.09 -17.17
C PHE A 2 13.79 0.11 -16.45
N THR A 3 14.09 1.22 -15.79
CA THR A 3 15.25 1.39 -14.91
C THR A 3 14.86 1.12 -13.45
N GLU A 4 15.84 0.94 -12.59
CA GLU A 4 15.62 0.80 -11.13
C GLU A 4 14.85 2.00 -10.56
N ILE A 5 15.19 3.22 -11.01
CA ILE A 5 14.51 4.47 -10.64
C ILE A 5 13.04 4.47 -11.09
N ASP A 6 12.72 3.86 -12.24
CA ASP A 6 11.33 3.76 -12.71
C ASP A 6 10.50 2.85 -11.80
N TYR A 7 11.07 1.75 -11.29
CA TYR A 7 10.42 0.88 -10.31
C TYR A 7 10.24 1.56 -8.97
N GLU A 8 11.28 2.24 -8.45
CA GLU A 8 11.18 2.99 -7.18
C GLU A 8 10.09 4.06 -7.24
N ASN A 9 10.05 4.84 -8.32
CA ASN A 9 9.03 5.87 -8.50
C ASN A 9 7.63 5.28 -8.56
N TYR A 10 7.47 4.14 -9.25
CA TYR A 10 6.19 3.46 -9.36
C TYR A 10 5.72 2.88 -8.02
N PHE A 11 6.59 2.20 -7.28
CA PHE A 11 6.27 1.66 -5.96
C PHE A 11 5.97 2.77 -4.94
N ASN A 12 6.69 3.89 -4.99
CA ASN A 12 6.38 5.07 -4.17
C ASN A 12 4.99 5.63 -4.48
N ALA A 13 4.61 5.68 -5.77
CA ALA A 13 3.28 6.15 -6.16
C ALA A 13 2.17 5.21 -5.66
N ILE A 14 2.39 3.89 -5.68
CA ILE A 14 1.45 2.92 -5.09
C ILE A 14 1.36 3.14 -3.58
N GLN A 15 2.48 3.20 -2.87
CA GLN A 15 2.50 3.42 -1.42
C GLN A 15 1.67 4.65 -1.01
N GLN A 16 1.83 5.78 -1.71
CA GLN A 16 1.07 7.00 -1.44
C GLN A 16 -0.43 6.85 -1.68
N ILE A 17 -0.83 6.06 -2.68
CA ILE A 17 -2.24 5.77 -2.95
C ILE A 17 -2.82 4.94 -1.82
N GLU A 18 -2.15 3.85 -1.42
CA GLU A 18 -2.66 2.95 -0.38
C GLU A 18 -2.68 3.63 1.00
N GLU A 19 -1.67 4.44 1.34
CA GLU A 19 -1.67 5.26 2.57
C GLU A 19 -2.85 6.23 2.61
N LYS A 20 -3.15 6.87 1.47
CA LYS A 20 -4.30 7.78 1.37
C LYS A 20 -5.63 7.02 1.48
N MET A 21 -5.75 5.86 0.81
CA MET A 21 -6.95 5.02 0.87
C MET A 21 -7.19 4.53 2.30
N LEU A 22 -6.14 4.06 2.98
CA LEU A 22 -6.19 3.64 4.37
C LEU A 22 -6.68 4.78 5.28
N HIS A 23 -6.11 5.98 5.13
CA HIS A 23 -6.53 7.16 5.89
C HIS A 23 -8.01 7.52 5.64
N ASP A 24 -8.45 7.51 4.38
CA ASP A 24 -9.83 7.84 4.02
C ASP A 24 -10.81 6.80 4.59
N VAL A 25 -10.48 5.51 4.55
CA VAL A 25 -11.28 4.43 5.13
C VAL A 25 -11.37 4.56 6.65
N GLU A 26 -10.26 4.78 7.35
CA GLU A 26 -10.25 4.97 8.80
C GLU A 26 -11.09 6.17 9.24
N LYS A 27 -11.03 7.26 8.47
CA LYS A 27 -11.87 8.43 8.68
C LYS A 27 -13.36 8.11 8.55
N ILE A 28 -13.76 7.34 7.53
CA ILE A 28 -15.16 6.95 7.34
C ILE A 28 -15.61 6.00 8.46
N ILE A 29 -14.78 5.03 8.86
CA ILE A 29 -15.03 4.14 10.00
C ILE A 29 -15.32 4.95 11.27
N SER A 30 -14.56 6.01 11.53
CA SER A 30 -14.76 6.87 12.70
C SER A 30 -16.09 7.65 12.72
N GLN A 31 -16.79 7.72 11.59
CA GLN A 31 -17.98 8.55 11.39
C GLN A 31 -19.27 7.75 11.25
N THR A 32 -19.19 6.43 11.12
CA THR A 32 -20.33 5.53 10.93
C THR A 32 -20.53 4.61 12.14
N SER A 33 -21.78 4.27 12.42
CA SER A 33 -22.17 3.25 13.41
C SER A 33 -22.95 2.09 12.77
N ASP A 34 -23.09 2.09 11.44
CA ASP A 34 -23.72 1.01 10.69
C ASP A 34 -22.82 -0.24 10.69
N ALA A 35 -23.31 -1.33 11.29
CA ALA A 35 -22.53 -2.54 11.51
C ALA A 35 -22.13 -3.25 10.20
N GLU A 36 -23.02 -3.27 9.21
CA GLU A 36 -22.76 -3.92 7.91
C GLU A 36 -21.72 -3.10 7.13
N LEU A 37 -21.87 -1.77 7.13
CA LEU A 37 -20.89 -0.89 6.52
C LEU A 37 -19.53 -0.97 7.23
N LEU A 38 -19.50 -1.08 8.56
CA LEU A 38 -18.25 -1.25 9.31
C LEU A 38 -17.53 -2.55 8.95
N GLU A 39 -18.25 -3.66 8.74
CA GLU A 39 -17.64 -4.92 8.29
C GLU A 39 -16.95 -4.75 6.94
N ILE A 40 -17.64 -4.12 5.97
CA ILE A 40 -17.10 -3.85 4.64
C ILE A 40 -15.87 -2.94 4.72
N LEU A 41 -15.97 -1.83 5.47
CA LEU A 41 -14.87 -0.88 5.61
C LEU A 41 -13.65 -1.48 6.32
N ASN A 42 -13.84 -2.35 7.30
CA ASN A 42 -12.75 -3.07 7.94
C ASN A 42 -12.07 -4.04 6.98
N GLY A 43 -12.83 -4.70 6.09
CA GLY A 43 -12.25 -5.52 5.01
C GLY A 43 -11.37 -4.70 4.07
N ILE A 44 -11.86 -3.54 3.61
CA ILE A 44 -11.05 -2.63 2.78
C ILE A 44 -9.80 -2.19 3.54
N ARG A 45 -9.91 -1.81 4.82
CA ARG A 45 -8.77 -1.41 5.65
C ARG A 45 -7.69 -2.50 5.71
N GLU A 46 -8.10 -3.76 5.86
CA GLU A 46 -7.18 -4.90 5.90
C GLU A 46 -6.49 -5.12 4.55
N ASP A 47 -7.22 -4.99 3.44
CA ASP A 47 -6.64 -5.06 2.09
C ASP A 47 -5.55 -4.00 1.89
N GLU A 48 -5.81 -2.73 2.27
CA GLU A 48 -4.82 -1.65 2.15
C GLU A 48 -3.55 -1.91 2.98
N ILE A 49 -3.69 -2.48 4.18
CA ILE A 49 -2.55 -2.87 5.02
C ILE A 49 -1.71 -3.96 4.33
N VAL A 50 -2.36 -4.95 3.72
CA VAL A 50 -1.69 -6.00 2.96
C VAL A 50 -0.97 -5.43 1.74
N HIS A 51 -1.58 -4.49 1.02
CA HIS A 51 -0.96 -3.82 -0.13
C HIS A 51 0.27 -3.01 0.28
N LEU A 52 0.18 -2.23 1.37
CA LEU A 52 1.34 -1.49 1.90
C LEU A 52 2.50 -2.44 2.24
N HIS A 53 2.20 -3.57 2.88
CA HIS A 53 3.21 -4.57 3.18
C HIS A 53 3.85 -5.15 1.90
N LEU A 54 3.05 -5.45 0.89
CA LEU A 54 3.56 -5.92 -0.41
C LEU A 54 4.48 -4.88 -1.07
N VAL A 55 4.14 -3.59 -0.99
CA VAL A 55 4.99 -2.51 -1.52
C VAL A 55 6.35 -2.46 -0.79
N ASP A 56 6.36 -2.62 0.53
CA ASP A 56 7.60 -2.71 1.31
C ASP A 56 8.46 -3.91 0.89
N GLU A 57 7.84 -5.08 0.65
CA GLU A 57 8.55 -6.27 0.15
C GLU A 57 9.14 -6.03 -1.25
N LEU A 58 8.41 -5.33 -2.13
CA LEU A 58 8.89 -4.98 -3.47
C LEU A 58 10.10 -4.02 -3.42
N PHE A 59 10.10 -3.03 -2.52
CA PHE A 59 11.25 -2.18 -2.28
C PHE A 59 12.45 -2.97 -1.74
N ALA A 60 12.23 -3.89 -0.80
CA ALA A 60 13.28 -4.75 -0.27
C ALA A 60 13.89 -5.65 -1.36
N LEU A 61 13.04 -6.21 -2.22
CA LEU A 61 13.48 -7.02 -3.36
C LEU A 61 14.32 -6.19 -4.33
N LEU A 62 13.88 -4.98 -4.68
CA LEU A 62 14.60 -4.08 -5.57
C LEU A 62 16.00 -3.76 -5.03
N ALA A 63 16.09 -3.36 -3.75
CA ALA A 63 17.36 -3.07 -3.07
C ALA A 63 18.30 -4.29 -2.98
N SER A 64 17.74 -5.50 -2.85
CA SER A 64 18.52 -6.74 -2.85
C SER A 64 19.04 -7.12 -4.25
N SER A 65 18.27 -6.83 -5.30
CA SER A 65 18.64 -7.12 -6.68
C SER A 65 19.77 -6.21 -7.18
N ALA A 66 19.78 -4.94 -6.76
CA ALA A 66 20.85 -3.98 -7.05
C ALA A 66 22.20 -4.40 -6.47
N LYS A 67 22.21 -5.14 -5.35
CA LYS A 67 23.44 -5.68 -4.74
C LYS A 67 24.06 -6.84 -5.51
N LEU A 68 23.29 -7.57 -6.30
CA LEU A 68 23.76 -8.72 -7.08
C LEU A 68 24.21 -8.34 -8.50
N ALA A 69 23.88 -7.13 -8.96
CA ALA A 69 24.28 -6.60 -10.27
C ALA A 69 25.63 -5.85 -10.26
N LYS A 70 26.32 -5.81 -9.12
CA LYS A 70 27.68 -5.26 -8.94
C LYS A 70 28.69 -6.38 -8.71
#